data_AF-A0A7X4YVS6-F1
#
_entry.id   AF-A0A7X4YVS6-F1
#
_cell.length_a   1.000
_cell.length_b   1.000
_cell.length_c   1.000
_cell.angle_alpha   90.00
_cell.angle_beta   90.00
_cell.angle_gamma   90.00
#
_symmetry.space_group_name_H-M   'P 1'
#
loop_
_entity.id
_entity.type
_entity.pdbx_description
1 polymer ?
#
loop_
_entity_poly.entity_id
_entity_poly.type
_entity_poly.pdbx_seq_one_letter_code
_entity_poly.pdbx_strand_id
1 'polypeptide(L)'
;MRMMTTKIAMLVFAIFLTLAPTGAWAYSYGDANTEDVAETFKLVVSAVGKSPVDWDGALAAHKERRSEIAAHFGEPVAATLDADLKEHKAAETIANYKAVLIMNLDRRFDNAVQSIADYAKAKLLLAKARATYEALAPYAESKLSAAKQDGLSADFDAALKAIGNPGLFGVGKKDSDEAALKTAVNQIYGTLKPLFPYTPYKAPAKPSAGSGTAAGTTGGGKGATDAGAGTAAKPPAGSNDGGSKPATKPGSTEADAPDAVKDEPSKDNAAPPTDTSAGNGAQAGDAPADNKPSEEASADAPPSAPDDTAGPADAGGTAANEPAAGNAPADTADNADNSSVSDAATDAAVQAAEPDTIDGTKVHAAMDREDKTNPAVTIGVIAGVVVIGGCAVFWARRKGFF
;
A
#
# COMPACT_ATOMS: atom_id res chain seq x y z
N MET A 1 -30.09 49.37 18.65
CA MET A 1 -29.10 49.04 17.61
C MET A 1 -28.00 48.05 18.05
N ARG A 2 -27.37 48.18 19.23
CA ARG A 2 -26.26 47.29 19.67
C ARG A 2 -26.61 45.78 19.74
N MET A 3 -27.85 45.42 20.08
CA MET A 3 -28.27 44.01 20.15
C MET A 3 -28.47 43.33 18.78
N MET A 4 -28.76 44.09 17.71
CA MET A 4 -28.91 43.53 16.35
C MET A 4 -27.56 43.20 15.74
N THR A 5 -26.54 44.03 15.98
CA THR A 5 -25.17 43.81 15.50
C THR A 5 -24.54 42.55 16.08
N THR A 6 -24.79 42.22 17.36
CA THR A 6 -24.23 41.00 17.98
C THR A 6 -24.85 39.74 17.42
N LYS A 7 -26.16 39.74 17.13
CA LYS A 7 -26.87 38.59 16.53
C LYS A 7 -26.43 38.32 15.09
N ILE A 8 -26.22 39.38 14.30
CA ILE A 8 -25.72 39.26 12.92
C ILE A 8 -24.29 38.72 12.91
N ALA A 9 -23.42 39.22 13.79
CA ALA A 9 -22.04 38.71 13.90
C ALA A 9 -22.01 37.22 14.30
N MET A 10 -22.88 36.80 15.22
CA MET A 10 -22.96 35.40 15.66
C MET A 10 -23.52 34.47 14.57
N LEU A 11 -24.48 34.94 13.77
CA LEU A 11 -25.03 34.20 12.63
C LEU A 11 -23.97 34.02 11.51
N VAL A 12 -23.24 35.08 11.17
CA VAL A 12 -22.16 35.02 10.16
C VAL A 12 -21.06 34.08 10.62
N PHE A 13 -20.69 34.10 11.91
CA PHE A 13 -19.72 33.17 12.48
C PHE A 13 -20.21 31.71 12.45
N ALA A 14 -21.48 31.45 12.77
CA ALA A 14 -22.07 30.12 12.70
C ALA A 14 -22.11 29.57 11.27
N ILE A 15 -22.47 30.41 10.29
CA ILE A 15 -22.45 30.05 8.87
C ILE A 15 -21.02 29.71 8.43
N PHE A 16 -20.04 30.51 8.82
CA PHE A 16 -18.63 30.26 8.50
C PHE A 16 -18.11 28.95 9.12
N LEU A 17 -18.57 28.58 10.32
CA LEU A 17 -18.24 27.31 10.97
C LEU A 17 -18.88 26.10 10.27
N THR A 18 -20.07 26.25 9.69
CA THR A 18 -20.76 25.17 8.95
C THR A 18 -20.30 24.99 7.52
N LEU A 19 -19.74 26.04 6.90
CA LEU A 19 -19.14 25.97 5.56
C LEU A 19 -17.64 25.66 5.59
N ALA A 20 -17.02 25.65 6.77
CA ALA A 20 -15.66 25.16 6.91
C ALA A 20 -15.64 23.67 6.50
N PRO A 21 -14.70 23.25 5.62
CA PRO A 21 -14.56 21.83 5.28
C PRO A 21 -14.37 21.02 6.56
N THR A 22 -15.37 20.22 6.94
CA THR A 22 -15.29 19.35 8.13
C THR A 22 -14.32 18.18 7.94
N GLY A 23 -13.68 18.09 6.77
CA GLY A 23 -12.63 17.14 6.45
C GLY A 23 -11.24 17.76 6.63
N ALA A 24 -10.94 18.33 7.79
CA ALA A 24 -9.57 18.23 8.28
C ALA A 24 -9.38 16.77 8.74
N TRP A 25 -9.36 15.85 7.77
CA TRP A 25 -8.58 14.64 7.95
C TRP A 25 -7.21 15.20 8.24
N ALA A 26 -6.79 15.18 9.51
CA ALA A 26 -5.39 15.31 9.87
C ALA A 26 -4.74 14.09 9.21
N TYR A 27 -4.54 14.24 7.91
CA TYR A 27 -4.07 13.23 7.01
C TYR A 27 -2.72 12.90 7.60
N SER A 28 -2.59 11.66 8.06
CA SER A 28 -1.48 11.21 8.89
C SER A 28 -0.22 11.14 8.02
N TYR A 29 0.28 12.30 7.60
CA TYR A 29 1.47 12.46 6.77
C TYR A 29 2.76 12.13 7.55
N GLY A 30 2.64 11.87 8.86
CA GLY A 30 3.77 11.70 9.75
C GLY A 30 3.70 10.50 10.68
N ASP A 31 2.61 9.73 10.71
CA ASP A 31 2.64 8.51 11.53
C ASP A 31 3.40 7.43 10.77
N ALA A 32 4.63 7.20 11.21
CA ALA A 32 5.50 6.15 10.69
C ALA A 32 4.87 4.76 10.80
N ASN A 33 3.86 4.60 11.67
CA ASN A 33 3.14 3.35 11.89
C ASN A 33 1.86 3.24 11.05
N THR A 34 1.62 4.17 10.11
CA THR A 34 0.50 4.09 9.16
C THR A 34 1.01 3.88 7.73
N GLU A 35 0.38 2.98 7.00
CA GLU A 35 0.66 2.71 5.59
C GLU A 35 -0.64 2.77 4.79
N ASP A 36 -0.70 3.68 3.83
CA ASP A 36 -1.95 4.06 3.16
C ASP A 36 -2.61 2.91 2.38
N VAL A 37 -1.82 2.02 1.76
CA VAL A 37 -2.33 0.84 1.06
C VAL A 37 -2.87 -0.18 2.06
N ALA A 38 -2.21 -0.36 3.20
CA ALA A 38 -2.66 -1.20 4.30
C ALA A 38 -3.94 -0.68 4.96
N GLU A 39 -4.07 0.64 5.18
CA GLU A 39 -5.30 1.25 5.68
C GLU A 39 -6.46 1.09 4.69
N THR A 40 -6.18 1.28 3.40
CA THR A 40 -7.17 1.04 2.34
C THR A 40 -7.63 -0.41 2.33
N PHE A 41 -6.71 -1.36 2.50
CA PHE A 41 -7.05 -2.77 2.63
C PHE A 41 -7.99 -3.03 3.82
N LYS A 42 -7.72 -2.44 5.00
CA LYS A 42 -8.61 -2.57 6.18
C LYS A 42 -10.02 -2.04 5.88
N LEU A 43 -10.13 -0.90 5.20
CA LEU A 43 -11.42 -0.33 4.78
C LEU A 43 -12.15 -1.24 3.79
N VAL A 44 -11.45 -1.75 2.77
CA VAL A 44 -12.01 -2.67 1.78
C VAL A 44 -12.50 -3.95 2.46
N VAL A 45 -11.68 -4.61 3.27
CA VAL A 45 -12.05 -5.81 4.04
C VAL A 45 -13.27 -5.54 4.91
N SER A 46 -13.29 -4.42 5.64
CA SER A 46 -14.40 -4.06 6.50
C SER A 46 -15.69 -3.90 5.69
N ALA A 47 -15.63 -3.21 4.54
CA ALA A 47 -16.77 -3.00 3.66
C ALA A 47 -17.29 -4.31 3.03
N VAL A 48 -16.39 -5.16 2.52
CA VAL A 48 -16.78 -6.44 1.92
C VAL A 48 -17.28 -7.46 2.96
N GLY A 49 -16.89 -7.31 4.24
CA GLY A 49 -17.31 -8.17 5.34
C GLY A 49 -18.66 -7.82 5.99
N LYS A 50 -19.31 -6.71 5.59
CA LYS A 50 -20.63 -6.31 6.10
C LYS A 50 -21.75 -7.23 5.57
N SER A 51 -22.90 -7.21 6.25
CA SER A 51 -24.14 -7.86 5.81
C SER A 51 -25.31 -6.86 5.86
N PRO A 52 -25.83 -6.39 4.71
CA PRO A 52 -25.39 -6.69 3.35
C PRO A 52 -23.99 -6.11 3.04
N VAL A 53 -23.33 -6.67 2.03
CA VAL A 53 -21.98 -6.25 1.61
C VAL A 53 -22.02 -4.81 1.08
N ASP A 54 -21.05 -3.99 1.48
CA ASP A 54 -20.92 -2.59 1.10
C ASP A 54 -19.93 -2.42 -0.07
N TRP A 55 -20.37 -2.80 -1.27
CA TRP A 55 -19.53 -2.73 -2.49
C TRP A 55 -19.16 -1.29 -2.87
N ASP A 56 -20.07 -0.34 -2.66
CA ASP A 56 -19.82 1.08 -2.93
C ASP A 56 -18.75 1.63 -2.01
N GLY A 57 -18.79 1.29 -0.71
CA GLY A 57 -17.75 1.65 0.26
C GLY A 57 -16.39 1.03 -0.07
N ALA A 58 -16.37 -0.25 -0.45
CA ALA A 58 -15.14 -0.93 -0.87
C ALA A 58 -14.52 -0.29 -2.11
N LEU A 59 -15.34 0.04 -3.11
CA LEU A 59 -14.91 0.66 -4.36
C LEU A 59 -14.48 2.12 -4.16
N ALA A 60 -15.13 2.85 -3.26
CA ALA A 60 -14.71 4.20 -2.88
C ALA A 60 -13.32 4.18 -2.21
N ALA A 61 -13.10 3.29 -1.24
CA ALA A 61 -11.80 3.13 -0.59
C ALA A 61 -10.71 2.74 -1.59
N HIS A 62 -10.97 1.76 -2.48
CA HIS A 62 -10.01 1.36 -3.51
C HIS A 62 -9.60 2.51 -4.43
N LYS A 63 -10.56 3.32 -4.88
CA LYS A 63 -10.32 4.44 -5.79
C LYS A 63 -9.30 5.44 -5.25
N GLU A 64 -9.25 5.68 -3.95
CA GLU A 64 -8.30 6.60 -3.33
C GLU A 64 -6.84 6.16 -3.53
N ARG A 65 -6.59 4.86 -3.68
CA ARG A 65 -5.24 4.28 -3.86
C ARG A 65 -5.00 3.57 -5.18
N ARG A 66 -6.00 3.51 -6.04
CA ARG A 66 -5.89 2.87 -7.36
C ARG A 66 -4.73 3.43 -8.18
N SER A 67 -4.54 4.75 -8.21
CA SER A 67 -3.43 5.39 -8.96
C SER A 67 -2.06 5.05 -8.37
N GLU A 68 -1.94 5.03 -7.04
CA GLU A 68 -0.72 4.63 -6.34
C GLU A 68 -0.38 3.15 -6.62
N ILE A 69 -1.38 2.27 -6.55
CA ILE A 69 -1.22 0.84 -6.87
C ILE A 69 -0.76 0.67 -8.32
N ALA A 70 -1.38 1.37 -9.27
CA ALA A 70 -0.98 1.32 -10.67
C ALA A 70 0.44 1.83 -10.90
N ALA A 71 0.82 2.94 -10.24
CA ALA A 71 2.14 3.55 -10.38
C ALA A 71 3.27 2.66 -9.84
N HIS A 72 3.03 1.93 -8.75
CA HIS A 72 4.07 1.15 -8.08
C HIS A 72 4.07 -0.34 -8.41
N PHE A 73 2.92 -0.91 -8.75
CA PHE A 73 2.76 -2.35 -9.01
C PHE A 73 2.25 -2.64 -10.44
N GLY A 74 1.97 -1.60 -11.22
CA GLY A 74 1.55 -1.70 -12.61
C GLY A 74 0.03 -1.66 -12.79
N GLU A 75 -0.40 -1.13 -13.93
CA GLU A 75 -1.81 -1.07 -14.33
C GLU A 75 -2.52 -2.45 -14.29
N PRO A 76 -1.89 -3.59 -14.67
CA PRO A 76 -2.54 -4.89 -14.56
C PRO A 76 -2.96 -5.29 -13.14
N VAL A 77 -2.20 -4.86 -12.12
CA VAL A 77 -2.52 -5.12 -10.71
C VAL A 77 -3.72 -4.28 -10.27
N ALA A 78 -3.70 -2.98 -10.58
CA ALA A 78 -4.83 -2.10 -10.31
C ALA A 78 -6.11 -2.57 -11.04
N ALA A 79 -5.99 -2.96 -12.31
CA ALA A 79 -7.10 -3.44 -13.12
C ALA A 79 -7.70 -4.76 -12.59
N THR A 80 -6.89 -5.63 -12.00
CA THR A 80 -7.35 -6.88 -11.36
C THR A 80 -8.25 -6.56 -10.15
N LEU A 81 -7.81 -5.66 -9.27
CA LEU A 81 -8.62 -5.22 -8.13
C LEU A 81 -9.90 -4.49 -8.57
N ASP A 82 -9.80 -3.63 -9.60
CA ASP A 82 -10.96 -2.98 -10.23
C ASP A 82 -11.99 -4.01 -10.69
N ALA A 83 -11.55 -5.12 -11.29
CA ALA A 83 -12.42 -6.16 -11.80
C ALA A 83 -13.05 -7.00 -10.67
N ASP A 84 -12.26 -7.41 -9.68
CA ASP A 84 -12.75 -8.19 -8.54
C ASP A 84 -13.83 -7.43 -7.77
N LEU A 85 -13.63 -6.12 -7.54
CA LEU A 85 -14.61 -5.26 -6.88
C LEU A 85 -15.87 -5.06 -7.72
N LYS A 86 -15.75 -4.83 -9.03
CA LYS A 86 -16.90 -4.65 -9.94
C LYS A 86 -17.74 -5.91 -10.10
N GLU A 87 -17.11 -7.08 -10.06
CA GLU A 87 -17.77 -8.38 -10.17
C GLU A 87 -18.25 -8.93 -8.83
N HIS A 88 -18.12 -8.16 -7.75
CA HIS A 88 -18.54 -8.53 -6.40
C HIS A 88 -17.85 -9.83 -5.89
N LYS A 89 -16.58 -10.01 -6.24
CA LYS A 89 -15.76 -11.16 -5.88
C LYS A 89 -15.02 -10.92 -4.57
N ALA A 90 -15.70 -11.15 -3.44
CA ALA A 90 -15.18 -10.77 -2.12
C ALA A 90 -13.90 -11.53 -1.75
N ALA A 91 -13.84 -12.84 -2.02
CA ALA A 91 -12.70 -13.67 -1.67
C ALA A 91 -11.46 -13.28 -2.50
N GLU A 92 -11.64 -13.08 -3.80
CA GLU A 92 -10.60 -12.67 -4.75
C GLU A 92 -10.12 -11.26 -4.44
N THR A 93 -11.03 -10.31 -4.18
CA THR A 93 -10.68 -8.94 -3.76
C THR A 93 -9.76 -8.97 -2.54
N ILE A 94 -10.14 -9.72 -1.50
CA ILE A 94 -9.35 -9.83 -0.26
C ILE A 94 -8.00 -10.52 -0.54
N ALA A 95 -7.99 -11.60 -1.34
CA ALA A 95 -6.77 -12.34 -1.65
C ALA A 95 -5.77 -11.49 -2.45
N ASN A 96 -6.23 -10.82 -3.50
CA ASN A 96 -5.39 -9.97 -4.34
C ASN A 96 -4.91 -8.72 -3.61
N TYR A 97 -5.72 -8.13 -2.72
CA TYR A 97 -5.22 -7.05 -1.87
C TYR A 97 -4.10 -7.51 -0.92
N LYS A 98 -4.21 -8.70 -0.32
CA LYS A 98 -3.13 -9.26 0.52
C LYS A 98 -1.84 -9.44 -0.29
N ALA A 99 -1.96 -9.90 -1.53
CA ALA A 99 -0.82 -10.01 -2.43
C ALA A 99 -0.21 -8.63 -2.77
N VAL A 100 -1.04 -7.59 -2.96
CA VAL A 100 -0.56 -6.20 -3.12
C VAL A 100 0.19 -5.71 -1.87
N LEU A 101 -0.24 -6.08 -0.66
CA LEU A 101 0.52 -5.78 0.56
C LEU A 101 1.89 -6.49 0.59
N ILE A 102 2.00 -7.70 0.05
CA ILE A 102 3.30 -8.37 -0.15
C ILE A 102 4.18 -7.62 -1.14
N MET A 103 3.64 -7.17 -2.27
CA MET A 103 4.38 -6.32 -3.23
C MET A 103 4.81 -4.99 -2.58
N ASN A 104 3.98 -4.44 -1.70
CA ASN A 104 4.33 -3.23 -0.93
C ASN A 104 5.50 -3.51 0.03
N LEU A 105 5.53 -4.66 0.72
CA LEU A 105 6.67 -5.07 1.55
C LEU A 105 7.98 -5.17 0.74
N ASP A 106 7.96 -5.86 -0.42
CA ASP A 106 9.11 -5.96 -1.34
C ASP A 106 9.71 -4.57 -1.61
N ARG A 107 8.86 -3.66 -2.11
CA ARG A 107 9.23 -2.28 -2.40
C ARG A 107 9.80 -1.55 -1.18
N ARG A 108 9.19 -1.69 0.00
CA ARG A 108 9.61 -0.97 1.22
C ARG A 108 10.97 -1.45 1.69
N PHE A 109 11.19 -2.77 1.68
CA PHE A 109 12.47 -3.36 2.05
C PHE A 109 13.57 -3.00 1.08
N ASP A 110 13.32 -3.07 -0.23
CA ASP A 110 14.32 -2.72 -1.23
C ASP A 110 14.73 -1.24 -1.11
N ASN A 111 13.76 -0.34 -0.95
CA ASN A 111 14.03 1.08 -0.69
C ASN A 111 14.77 1.32 0.63
N ALA A 112 14.53 0.51 1.67
CA ALA A 112 15.21 0.63 2.96
C ALA A 112 16.69 0.24 2.83
N VAL A 113 16.97 -0.81 2.06
CA VAL A 113 18.34 -1.23 1.70
C VAL A 113 19.03 -0.13 0.90
N GLN A 114 18.40 0.41 -0.15
CA GLN A 114 18.95 1.51 -0.95
C GLN A 114 19.23 2.78 -0.13
N SER A 115 18.42 3.02 0.90
CA SER A 115 18.49 4.23 1.73
C SER A 115 19.19 3.99 3.07
N ILE A 116 19.94 2.90 3.23
CA ILE A 116 20.51 2.50 4.53
C ILE A 116 21.43 3.56 5.14
N ALA A 117 22.09 4.37 4.30
CA ALA A 117 22.93 5.49 4.73
C ALA A 117 22.13 6.66 5.34
N ASP A 118 20.82 6.75 5.08
CA ASP A 118 19.90 7.71 5.68
C ASP A 118 19.04 7.00 6.73
N TYR A 119 19.51 7.04 7.99
CA TYR A 119 18.84 6.38 9.12
C TYR A 119 17.36 6.76 9.24
N ALA A 120 17.01 8.04 9.08
CA ALA A 120 15.63 8.50 9.25
C ALA A 120 14.73 7.92 8.16
N LYS A 121 15.21 7.93 6.91
CA LYS A 121 14.48 7.36 5.77
C LYS A 121 14.35 5.84 5.86
N ALA A 122 15.44 5.12 6.17
CA ALA A 122 15.42 3.67 6.33
C ALA A 122 14.51 3.24 7.50
N LYS A 123 14.57 3.95 8.63
CA LYS A 123 13.69 3.71 9.78
C LYS A 123 12.22 3.89 9.43
N LEU A 124 11.88 4.97 8.72
CA LEU A 124 10.50 5.24 8.29
C LEU A 124 9.99 4.13 7.34
N LEU A 125 10.84 3.67 6.42
CA LEU A 125 10.50 2.58 5.49
C LEU A 125 10.23 1.26 6.22
N LEU A 126 11.07 0.91 7.20
CA LEU A 126 10.88 -0.29 8.03
C LEU A 126 9.65 -0.19 8.93
N ALA A 127 9.37 0.99 9.50
CA ALA A 127 8.14 1.21 10.28
C ALA A 127 6.88 1.01 9.42
N LYS A 128 6.88 1.55 8.19
CA LYS A 128 5.78 1.32 7.23
C LYS A 128 5.67 -0.14 6.81
N ALA A 129 6.78 -0.82 6.59
CA ALA A 129 6.76 -2.26 6.30
C ALA A 129 6.18 -3.07 7.47
N ARG A 130 6.50 -2.70 8.72
CA ARG A 130 5.90 -3.31 9.91
C ARG A 130 4.40 -3.08 9.97
N ALA A 131 3.94 -1.85 9.72
CA ALA A 131 2.51 -1.53 9.66
C ALA A 131 1.77 -2.34 8.57
N THR A 132 2.39 -2.53 7.41
CA THR A 132 1.87 -3.42 6.35
C THR A 132 1.77 -4.87 6.83
N TYR A 133 2.79 -5.37 7.54
CA TYR A 133 2.74 -6.71 8.12
C TYR A 133 1.64 -6.84 9.19
N GLU A 134 1.45 -5.85 10.05
CA GLU A 134 0.39 -5.87 11.07
C GLU A 134 -1.01 -5.97 10.45
N ALA A 135 -1.24 -5.36 9.28
CA ALA A 135 -2.48 -5.54 8.53
C ALA A 135 -2.64 -6.97 7.96
N LEU A 136 -1.53 -7.66 7.66
CA LEU A 136 -1.51 -9.04 7.20
C LEU A 136 -1.54 -10.08 8.33
N ALA A 137 -1.09 -9.73 9.53
CA ALA A 137 -0.86 -10.66 10.63
C ALA A 137 -2.08 -11.55 10.96
N PRO A 138 -3.32 -11.03 11.07
CA PRO A 138 -4.51 -11.86 11.34
C PRO A 138 -4.75 -12.96 10.29
N TYR A 139 -4.23 -12.78 9.07
CA TYR A 139 -4.38 -13.73 7.97
C TYR A 139 -3.17 -14.65 7.82
N ALA A 140 -2.02 -14.27 8.38
CA ALA A 140 -0.80 -15.07 8.40
C ALA A 140 -0.80 -16.05 9.59
N GLU A 141 -1.35 -15.64 10.73
CA GLU A 141 -1.38 -16.44 11.97
C GLU A 141 -1.96 -17.84 11.77
N SER A 142 -3.09 -17.93 11.06
CA SER A 142 -3.73 -19.23 10.74
C SER A 142 -2.89 -20.15 9.86
N LYS A 143 -1.83 -19.64 9.21
CA LYS A 143 -0.98 -20.35 8.26
C LYS A 143 0.45 -20.56 8.76
N LEU A 144 0.82 -19.96 9.89
CA LEU A 144 2.17 -19.98 10.45
C LEU A 144 2.17 -20.66 11.81
N SER A 145 3.25 -21.39 12.11
CA SER A 145 3.50 -21.84 13.48
C SER A 145 3.83 -20.66 14.39
N ALA A 146 3.55 -20.78 15.69
CA ALA A 146 3.90 -19.75 16.69
C ALA A 146 5.38 -19.32 16.59
N ALA A 147 6.30 -20.28 16.43
CA ALA A 147 7.72 -19.99 16.26
C ALA A 147 8.03 -19.11 15.02
N LYS A 148 7.30 -19.28 13.91
CA LYS A 148 7.46 -18.41 12.73
C LYS A 148 6.84 -17.03 12.95
N GLN A 149 5.74 -16.95 13.69
CA GLN A 149 5.11 -15.67 14.04
C GLN A 149 6.02 -14.83 14.95
N ASP A 150 6.58 -15.46 15.99
CA ASP A 150 7.57 -14.83 16.88
C ASP A 150 8.83 -14.42 16.11
N GLY A 151 9.29 -15.28 15.20
CA GLY A 151 10.42 -15.01 14.30
C GLY A 151 10.23 -13.75 13.47
N LEU A 152 9.04 -13.53 12.89
CA LEU A 152 8.76 -12.35 12.07
C LEU A 152 8.94 -11.03 12.85
N SER A 153 8.44 -10.97 14.09
CA SER A 153 8.60 -9.77 14.93
C SER A 153 10.08 -9.54 15.26
N ALA A 154 10.80 -10.60 15.58
CA ALA A 154 12.23 -10.53 15.85
C ALA A 154 13.04 -10.09 14.62
N ASP A 155 12.66 -10.54 13.42
CA ASP A 155 13.30 -10.15 12.17
C ASP A 155 13.07 -8.65 11.86
N PHE A 156 11.88 -8.10 12.15
CA PHE A 156 11.64 -6.65 12.03
C PHE A 156 12.53 -5.85 12.99
N ASP A 157 12.68 -6.32 14.22
CA ASP A 157 13.56 -5.68 15.20
C ASP A 157 15.05 -5.81 14.80
N ALA A 158 15.43 -6.94 14.19
CA ALA A 158 16.76 -7.15 13.63
C ALA A 158 17.04 -6.19 12.46
N ALA A 159 16.08 -6.02 11.54
CA ALA A 159 16.18 -5.05 10.45
C ALA A 159 16.34 -3.62 10.99
N LEU A 160 15.55 -3.24 12.00
CA LEU A 160 15.66 -1.92 12.64
C LEU A 160 17.00 -1.70 13.35
N LYS A 161 17.57 -2.75 13.93
CA LYS A 161 18.92 -2.70 14.53
C LYS A 161 20.01 -2.60 13.47
N ALA A 162 19.81 -3.23 12.31
CA ALA A 162 20.76 -3.28 11.21
C ALA A 162 20.94 -1.93 10.51
N ILE A 163 19.92 -1.06 10.47
CA ILE A 163 20.09 0.30 9.92
C ILE A 163 20.98 1.21 10.78
N GLY A 164 21.45 0.75 11.93
CA GLY A 164 22.35 1.48 12.81
C GLY A 164 21.64 2.51 13.71
N ASN A 165 22.41 3.47 14.22
CA ASN A 165 21.93 4.61 15.01
C ASN A 165 22.91 5.78 14.84
N PRO A 166 22.50 6.96 14.37
CA PRO A 166 23.43 8.10 14.23
C PRO A 166 23.95 8.61 15.58
N GLY A 167 23.27 8.28 16.68
CA GLY A 167 23.59 8.79 18.02
C GLY A 167 23.10 10.23 18.22
N LEU A 168 22.89 10.62 19.48
CA LEU A 168 22.59 12.01 19.82
C LEU A 168 23.93 12.76 19.92
N PHE A 169 24.20 13.66 18.97
CA PHE A 169 25.51 14.33 18.85
C PHE A 169 26.70 13.36 18.72
N GLY A 170 26.47 12.18 18.12
CA GLY A 170 27.47 11.13 17.94
C GLY A 170 27.67 10.22 19.16
N VAL A 171 27.07 10.53 20.31
CA VAL A 171 27.06 9.62 21.46
C VAL A 171 26.11 8.46 21.16
N GLY A 172 26.62 7.23 21.30
CA GLY A 172 25.87 6.01 20.99
C GLY A 172 25.72 5.72 19.49
N LYS A 173 26.58 6.31 18.64
CA LYS A 173 26.62 6.01 17.22
C LYS A 173 26.87 4.51 17.00
N LYS A 174 26.07 3.92 16.10
CA LYS A 174 26.23 2.56 15.57
C LYS A 174 26.12 2.65 14.06
N ASP A 175 27.14 2.16 13.36
CA ASP A 175 27.10 2.12 11.91
C ASP A 175 26.08 1.10 11.42
N SER A 176 25.56 1.34 10.21
CA SER A 176 24.64 0.43 9.55
C SER A 176 25.34 -0.85 9.10
N ASP A 177 24.58 -1.95 9.10
CA ASP A 177 25.00 -3.28 8.64
C ASP A 177 24.06 -3.72 7.50
N GLU A 178 24.49 -3.52 6.26
CA GLU A 178 23.71 -3.83 5.07
C GLU A 178 23.45 -5.33 4.92
N ALA A 179 24.42 -6.18 5.28
CA ALA A 179 24.28 -7.62 5.18
C ALA A 179 23.25 -8.14 6.19
N ALA A 180 23.28 -7.63 7.42
CA ALA A 180 22.27 -7.96 8.42
C ALA A 180 20.88 -7.45 8.02
N LEU A 181 20.79 -6.24 7.44
CA LEU A 181 19.52 -5.69 6.96
C LEU A 181 18.93 -6.58 5.86
N LYS A 182 19.73 -6.91 4.82
CA LYS A 182 19.32 -7.79 3.72
C LYS A 182 18.88 -9.15 4.24
N THR A 183 19.61 -9.73 5.20
CA THR A 183 19.26 -11.03 5.79
C THR A 183 17.88 -10.96 6.44
N ALA A 184 17.66 -9.98 7.32
CA ALA A 184 16.40 -9.82 8.05
C ALA A 184 15.20 -9.58 7.10
N VAL A 185 15.31 -8.66 6.15
CA VAL A 185 14.19 -8.37 5.24
C VAL A 185 13.86 -9.53 4.31
N ASN A 186 14.87 -10.32 3.90
CA ASN A 186 14.66 -11.52 3.10
C ASN A 186 13.99 -12.65 3.90
N GLN A 187 14.31 -12.79 5.19
CA GLN A 187 13.63 -13.75 6.08
C GLN A 187 12.15 -13.40 6.23
N ILE A 188 11.83 -12.11 6.44
CA ILE A 188 10.45 -11.64 6.53
C ILE A 188 9.71 -11.88 5.20
N TYR A 189 10.27 -11.39 4.09
CA TYR A 189 9.64 -11.47 2.79
C TYR A 189 9.46 -12.92 2.32
N GLY A 190 10.50 -13.75 2.45
CA GLY A 190 10.45 -15.18 2.09
C GLY A 190 9.47 -15.99 2.95
N THR A 191 9.22 -15.57 4.19
CA THR A 191 8.21 -16.19 5.05
C THR A 191 6.79 -15.81 4.64
N LEU A 192 6.56 -14.56 4.25
CA LEU A 192 5.22 -14.02 3.96
C LEU A 192 4.76 -14.23 2.52
N LYS A 193 5.64 -14.06 1.52
CA LYS A 193 5.31 -14.14 0.08
C LYS A 193 4.54 -15.42 -0.29
N PRO A 194 4.92 -16.64 0.16
CA PRO A 194 4.21 -17.86 -0.22
C PRO A 194 2.79 -17.95 0.34
N LEU A 195 2.45 -17.18 1.37
CA LEU A 195 1.15 -17.25 2.05
C LEU A 195 0.04 -16.52 1.29
N PHE A 196 0.41 -15.58 0.42
CA PHE A 196 -0.51 -14.65 -0.24
C PHE A 196 -0.19 -14.53 -1.74
N PRO A 197 -0.44 -15.59 -2.52
CA PRO A 197 -0.19 -15.57 -3.95
C PRO A 197 -1.10 -14.57 -4.68
N TYR A 198 -0.54 -13.85 -5.64
CA TYR A 198 -1.30 -12.98 -6.53
C TYR A 198 -1.98 -13.79 -7.64
N THR A 199 -3.28 -13.53 -7.88
CA THR A 199 -4.03 -14.17 -8.97
C THR A 199 -4.51 -13.09 -9.94
N PRO A 200 -3.87 -12.96 -11.12
CA PRO A 200 -4.31 -12.01 -12.14
C PRO A 200 -5.76 -12.24 -12.52
N TYR A 201 -6.51 -11.16 -12.71
CA TYR A 201 -7.89 -11.28 -13.19
C TYR A 201 -7.91 -11.93 -14.58
N LYS A 202 -8.66 -13.02 -14.71
CA LYS A 202 -8.95 -13.67 -15.99
C LYS A 202 -10.36 -13.28 -16.42
N ALA A 203 -10.47 -12.45 -17.45
CA ALA A 203 -11.75 -12.07 -18.01
C ALA A 203 -12.56 -13.33 -18.39
N PRO A 204 -13.87 -13.38 -18.10
CA PRO A 204 -14.70 -14.49 -18.54
C PRO A 204 -14.63 -14.53 -20.07
N ALA A 205 -14.32 -15.72 -20.61
CA ALA A 205 -14.26 -15.91 -22.05
C ALA A 205 -15.58 -15.42 -22.64
N LYS A 206 -15.50 -14.40 -23.50
CA LYS A 206 -16.67 -13.88 -24.21
C LYS A 206 -17.30 -15.09 -24.90
N PRO A 207 -18.59 -15.39 -24.68
CA PRO A 207 -19.23 -16.54 -25.30
C PRO A 207 -18.96 -16.44 -26.79
N SER A 208 -18.24 -17.43 -27.33
CA SER A 208 -17.86 -17.50 -28.72
C SER A 208 -19.12 -17.20 -29.50
N ALA A 209 -19.16 -16.06 -30.19
CA ALA A 209 -20.30 -15.64 -30.97
C ALA A 209 -20.60 -16.82 -31.87
N GLY A 210 -21.72 -17.51 -31.60
CA GLY A 210 -22.00 -18.81 -32.17
C GLY A 210 -21.69 -18.75 -33.65
N SER A 211 -20.79 -19.64 -34.09
CA SER A 211 -20.64 -19.96 -35.50
C SER A 211 -22.03 -20.33 -35.98
N GLY A 212 -22.74 -19.34 -36.51
CA GLY A 212 -24.01 -19.51 -37.16
C GLY A 212 -23.72 -20.33 -38.38
N THR A 213 -23.82 -21.65 -38.23
CA THR A 213 -23.98 -22.55 -39.36
C THR A 213 -25.30 -22.18 -40.01
N ALA A 214 -25.20 -21.30 -41.00
CA ALA A 214 -26.27 -20.96 -41.89
C ALA A 214 -26.84 -22.26 -42.48
N ALA A 215 -28.15 -22.40 -42.35
CA ALA A 215 -28.94 -23.50 -42.85
C ALA A 215 -28.66 -23.76 -44.34
N GLY A 216 -28.18 -24.97 -44.64
CA GLY A 216 -28.30 -25.56 -45.97
C GLY A 216 -29.73 -26.00 -46.19
N THR A 217 -30.46 -25.27 -47.03
CA THR A 217 -31.79 -25.60 -47.54
C THR A 217 -31.67 -26.56 -48.73
N THR A 218 -32.13 -27.80 -48.56
CA THR A 218 -32.70 -28.72 -49.58
C THR A 218 -33.45 -29.77 -48.74
N GLY A 219 -34.77 -29.97 -48.78
CA GLY A 219 -35.70 -30.00 -49.90
C GLY A 219 -36.36 -31.38 -49.87
N GLY A 220 -37.67 -31.46 -49.59
CA GLY A 220 -38.45 -32.70 -49.78
C GLY A 220 -39.40 -33.11 -48.64
N GLY A 221 -40.43 -32.30 -48.37
CA GLY A 221 -41.64 -32.76 -47.68
C GLY A 221 -42.81 -32.85 -48.66
N LYS A 222 -43.34 -34.06 -48.88
CA LYS A 222 -44.62 -34.31 -49.56
C LYS A 222 -45.62 -34.82 -48.51
N GLY A 223 -46.72 -34.10 -48.35
CA GLY A 223 -47.84 -34.54 -47.50
C GLY A 223 -48.87 -33.42 -47.29
N ALA A 224 -49.85 -33.35 -48.19
CA ALA A 224 -51.09 -32.57 -48.08
C ALA A 224 -51.91 -33.02 -46.85
N THR A 225 -52.68 -32.14 -46.18
CA THR A 225 -54.10 -31.73 -46.41
C THR A 225 -54.51 -30.98 -45.12
N ASP A 226 -55.47 -30.08 -44.99
CA ASP A 226 -56.47 -29.38 -45.80
C ASP A 226 -57.15 -28.36 -44.85
N ALA A 227 -57.76 -27.32 -45.44
CA ALA A 227 -58.87 -26.46 -44.99
C ALA A 227 -58.89 -25.75 -43.61
N GLY A 228 -59.11 -24.42 -43.65
CA GLY A 228 -59.70 -23.66 -42.53
C GLY A 228 -59.62 -22.14 -42.70
N ALA A 229 -60.75 -21.49 -42.94
CA ALA A 229 -60.90 -20.15 -43.53
C ALA A 229 -60.92 -18.94 -42.55
N GLY A 230 -60.66 -17.75 -43.12
CA GLY A 230 -61.21 -16.43 -42.69
C GLY A 230 -60.50 -15.72 -41.52
N THR A 231 -60.29 -14.40 -41.45
CA THR A 231 -60.81 -13.26 -42.22
C THR A 231 -59.96 -12.01 -41.90
N ALA A 232 -60.01 -11.02 -42.78
CA ALA A 232 -59.21 -9.80 -42.81
C ALA A 232 -59.56 -8.73 -41.74
N ALA A 233 -58.59 -7.85 -41.43
CA ALA A 233 -58.77 -6.39 -41.41
C ALA A 233 -57.42 -5.63 -41.32
N LYS A 234 -57.25 -4.65 -42.21
CA LYS A 234 -56.16 -3.64 -42.33
C LYS A 234 -56.66 -2.29 -41.71
N PRO A 235 -55.92 -1.16 -41.71
CA PRO A 235 -55.74 -0.22 -40.60
C PRO A 235 -56.39 1.16 -40.90
N PRO A 236 -56.07 2.26 -40.19
CA PRO A 236 -55.02 3.20 -40.68
C PRO A 236 -54.30 4.00 -39.55
N ALA A 237 -53.01 4.38 -39.67
CA ALA A 237 -52.41 5.62 -40.21
C ALA A 237 -52.08 6.74 -39.18
N GLY A 238 -50.95 7.44 -39.44
CA GLY A 238 -50.47 8.67 -38.77
C GLY A 238 -49.02 8.52 -38.29
N SER A 239 -47.95 8.67 -39.09
CA SER A 239 -47.37 9.89 -39.67
C SER A 239 -47.11 11.03 -38.67
N ASN A 240 -45.83 11.28 -38.35
CA ASN A 240 -45.26 12.60 -38.57
C ASN A 240 -43.74 12.51 -38.82
N ASP A 241 -43.35 13.15 -39.91
CA ASP A 241 -42.01 13.35 -40.47
C ASP A 241 -41.65 14.84 -40.35
N GLY A 242 -40.36 15.14 -40.49
CA GLY A 242 -39.83 16.48 -40.73
C GLY A 242 -38.94 17.00 -39.59
N GLY A 243 -37.66 17.29 -39.76
CA GLY A 243 -36.84 17.38 -40.98
C GLY A 243 -35.77 18.46 -40.79
N SER A 244 -34.58 18.20 -41.34
CA SER A 244 -33.66 19.17 -41.96
C SER A 244 -32.57 19.90 -41.13
N LYS A 245 -31.34 19.39 -41.33
CA LYS A 245 -30.00 20.04 -41.54
C LYS A 245 -30.08 21.36 -42.39
N PRO A 246 -29.02 22.20 -42.63
CA PRO A 246 -27.58 21.95 -42.48
C PRO A 246 -26.56 23.09 -42.15
N ALA A 247 -25.33 22.65 -41.83
CA ALA A 247 -23.98 23.14 -42.20
C ALA A 247 -23.59 24.65 -42.13
N THR A 248 -22.44 24.93 -41.50
CA THR A 248 -21.28 25.61 -42.15
C THR A 248 -20.01 25.54 -41.29
N LYS A 249 -18.91 25.14 -41.91
CA LYS A 249 -17.50 25.39 -41.52
C LYS A 249 -16.89 26.24 -42.64
N PRO A 250 -16.13 27.29 -42.34
CA PRO A 250 -14.71 27.36 -42.73
C PRO A 250 -13.87 27.96 -41.57
N GLY A 251 -12.56 27.75 -41.33
CA GLY A 251 -11.44 27.40 -42.19
C GLY A 251 -10.50 28.62 -42.33
N SER A 252 -9.33 28.63 -41.64
CA SER A 252 -8.04 29.32 -41.96
C SER A 252 -7.23 29.59 -40.67
N THR A 253 -6.09 28.92 -40.37
CA THR A 253 -4.67 29.15 -40.80
C THR A 253 -4.00 30.44 -40.31
N GLU A 254 -3.03 30.30 -39.40
CA GLU A 254 -1.70 30.95 -39.32
C GLU A 254 -1.00 30.33 -38.08
N ALA A 255 0.07 29.54 -38.15
CA ALA A 255 1.41 29.80 -38.66
C ALA A 255 2.07 31.03 -38.03
N ASP A 256 2.80 30.82 -36.93
CA ASP A 256 4.10 31.47 -36.77
C ASP A 256 5.04 30.60 -35.93
N ALA A 257 6.24 30.44 -36.46
CA ALA A 257 7.36 29.70 -35.91
C ALA A 257 8.42 30.72 -35.39
N PRO A 258 9.60 30.30 -34.91
CA PRO A 258 10.15 30.80 -33.66
C PRO A 258 11.13 31.96 -33.86
N ASP A 259 11.22 32.84 -32.87
CA ASP A 259 12.36 33.74 -32.73
C ASP A 259 13.41 33.19 -31.77
N ALA A 260 14.63 33.30 -32.26
CA ALA A 260 15.86 32.73 -31.76
C ALA A 260 16.54 33.65 -30.72
N VAL A 261 17.28 32.99 -29.82
CA VAL A 261 18.59 33.39 -29.27
C VAL A 261 18.69 34.76 -28.61
N LYS A 262 18.94 34.72 -27.28
CA LYS A 262 19.97 35.57 -26.70
C LYS A 262 20.76 34.82 -25.64
N ASP A 263 22.00 34.52 -26.01
CA ASP A 263 23.10 34.05 -25.19
C ASP A 263 23.52 35.08 -24.11
N GLU A 264 24.29 34.53 -23.16
CA GLU A 264 25.23 35.13 -22.20
C GLU A 264 24.76 35.31 -20.73
N PRO A 265 25.70 35.24 -19.76
CA PRO A 265 26.61 34.13 -19.52
C PRO A 265 26.64 33.73 -18.03
N SER A 266 27.04 32.48 -17.78
CA SER A 266 27.41 31.94 -16.48
C SER A 266 28.46 32.82 -15.79
N LYS A 267 28.21 33.16 -14.52
CA LYS A 267 29.24 33.65 -13.60
C LYS A 267 29.45 32.64 -12.48
N ASP A 268 30.71 32.24 -12.40
CA ASP A 268 31.37 31.55 -11.31
C ASP A 268 31.02 32.11 -9.93
N ASN A 269 30.89 31.21 -8.96
CA ASN A 269 31.25 31.43 -7.55
C ASN A 269 31.58 30.05 -6.98
N ALA A 270 32.84 29.62 -7.03
CA ALA A 270 33.90 29.97 -6.08
C ALA A 270 33.59 29.50 -4.65
N ALA A 271 34.23 28.39 -4.30
CA ALA A 271 34.36 27.88 -2.94
C ALA A 271 35.07 28.90 -2.03
N PRO A 272 34.80 28.92 -0.72
CA PRO A 272 35.71 29.50 0.26
C PRO A 272 36.71 28.45 0.79
N PRO A 273 37.91 28.90 1.19
CA PRO A 273 39.09 28.06 1.37
C PRO A 273 39.19 27.42 2.75
N THR A 274 39.93 26.31 2.77
CA THR A 274 40.71 25.82 3.91
C THR A 274 41.72 26.87 4.36
N ASP A 275 41.76 27.19 5.66
CA ASP A 275 42.98 27.73 6.24
C ASP A 275 43.26 27.12 7.62
N THR A 276 44.56 26.90 7.82
CA THR A 276 45.22 26.17 8.88
C THR A 276 45.91 27.19 9.77
N SER A 277 45.70 27.13 11.08
CA SER A 277 46.60 27.75 12.07
C SER A 277 46.43 26.98 13.39
N ALA A 278 47.31 26.05 13.75
CA ALA A 278 48.63 26.27 14.34
C ALA A 278 48.57 26.96 15.73
N GLY A 279 48.76 26.13 16.76
CA GLY A 279 49.66 26.42 17.87
C GLY A 279 49.21 27.41 18.94
N ASN A 280 48.83 26.89 20.11
CA ASN A 280 49.53 27.28 21.32
C ASN A 280 49.43 26.18 22.39
N GLY A 281 50.59 25.64 22.76
CA GLY A 281 50.77 24.84 23.95
C GLY A 281 51.22 25.71 25.12
N ALA A 282 50.82 25.30 26.33
CA ALA A 282 51.53 25.44 27.60
C ALA A 282 50.55 24.91 28.67
N GLN A 283 50.80 23.76 29.32
CA GLN A 283 51.77 23.51 30.40
C GLN A 283 50.94 23.23 31.67
N ALA A 284 50.76 21.95 32.00
CA ALA A 284 51.49 21.22 33.06
C ALA A 284 51.07 21.64 34.49
N GLY A 285 50.49 20.67 35.20
CA GLY A 285 50.27 20.66 36.63
C GLY A 285 50.20 19.22 37.10
N ASP A 286 51.33 18.74 37.62
CA ASP A 286 51.58 17.42 38.17
C ASP A 286 50.72 17.08 39.41
N ALA A 287 50.15 15.86 39.38
CA ALA A 287 50.19 14.80 40.40
C ALA A 287 49.64 15.02 41.84
N PRO A 288 49.57 13.97 42.69
CA PRO A 288 48.84 12.70 42.56
C PRO A 288 48.04 12.34 43.84
N ALA A 289 47.19 11.30 43.81
CA ALA A 289 47.11 10.27 44.88
C ALA A 289 45.96 9.27 44.65
N ASP A 290 46.36 8.00 44.67
CA ASP A 290 45.71 6.81 45.21
C ASP A 290 44.24 6.89 45.70
N ASN A 291 43.37 6.03 45.16
CA ASN A 291 42.75 4.96 45.96
C ASN A 291 41.87 4.02 45.12
N LYS A 292 42.14 2.72 45.28
CA LYS A 292 41.35 1.52 44.96
C LYS A 292 41.40 0.65 46.25
N PRO A 293 40.54 -0.35 46.54
CA PRO A 293 39.19 -0.75 46.04
C PRO A 293 38.15 -0.92 47.18
N SER A 294 36.87 -1.12 46.84
CA SER A 294 35.86 -1.95 47.56
C SER A 294 34.67 -2.09 46.59
N GLU A 295 34.40 -3.24 45.93
CA GLU A 295 33.70 -4.42 46.45
C GLU A 295 32.59 -4.09 47.45
N GLU A 296 31.35 -3.92 46.98
CA GLU A 296 30.16 -4.31 47.73
C GLU A 296 29.10 -4.87 46.76
N ALA A 297 28.63 -6.05 47.12
CA ALA A 297 27.64 -6.85 46.44
C ALA A 297 26.23 -6.29 46.67
N SER A 298 25.35 -6.45 45.69
CA SER A 298 23.90 -6.41 45.90
C SER A 298 23.24 -7.35 44.89
N ALA A 299 22.99 -8.57 45.35
CA ALA A 299 22.11 -9.52 44.70
C ALA A 299 20.75 -9.43 45.39
N ASP A 300 19.74 -8.96 44.68
CA ASP A 300 18.35 -8.95 45.10
C ASP A 300 17.69 -10.22 44.54
N ALA A 301 17.29 -11.12 45.42
CA ALA A 301 16.57 -12.36 45.11
C ALA A 301 15.20 -12.34 45.81
N PRO A 302 14.09 -12.60 45.10
CA PRO A 302 12.79 -12.85 45.74
C PRO A 302 12.61 -14.32 46.17
N PRO A 303 11.64 -14.59 47.07
CA PRO A 303 11.72 -15.67 48.05
C PRO A 303 11.14 -17.02 47.63
N SER A 304 11.60 -18.02 48.39
CA SER A 304 11.29 -19.44 48.41
C SER A 304 9.81 -19.82 48.43
N ALA A 305 9.53 -20.93 47.76
CA ALA A 305 8.30 -21.72 47.88
C ALA A 305 8.16 -22.38 49.27
N PRO A 306 6.93 -22.68 49.73
CA PRO A 306 6.71 -23.64 50.79
C PRO A 306 6.66 -25.08 50.25
N ASP A 307 7.46 -25.91 50.90
CA ASP A 307 7.48 -27.36 50.89
C ASP A 307 6.32 -27.87 51.77
N ASP A 308 5.49 -28.78 51.26
CA ASP A 308 4.58 -29.57 52.11
C ASP A 308 4.53 -31.00 51.61
N THR A 309 4.84 -31.89 52.55
CA THR A 309 5.05 -33.33 52.42
C THR A 309 3.83 -34.06 52.95
N ALA A 310 3.29 -35.03 52.20
CA ALA A 310 2.68 -36.26 52.72
C ALA A 310 2.22 -37.19 51.56
N GLY A 311 2.75 -38.42 51.50
CA GLY A 311 2.24 -39.53 50.68
C GLY A 311 1.02 -40.22 51.33
N PRO A 312 0.73 -41.53 51.12
CA PRO A 312 1.34 -42.53 50.22
C PRO A 312 0.30 -43.45 49.49
N ALA A 313 0.78 -44.59 48.94
CA ALA A 313 0.05 -45.82 48.53
C ALA A 313 -0.56 -45.81 47.10
N ASP A 314 -0.56 -46.86 46.27
CA ASP A 314 -0.09 -48.26 46.27
C ASP A 314 -0.38 -48.83 44.85
N ALA A 315 0.29 -49.94 44.48
CA ALA A 315 -0.02 -50.92 43.43
C ALA A 315 -0.14 -50.42 41.97
N GLY A 316 0.60 -50.93 40.97
CA GLY A 316 0.92 -52.31 40.66
C GLY A 316 0.38 -52.62 39.26
N GLY A 317 1.19 -53.15 38.33
CA GLY A 317 0.69 -53.55 37.01
C GLY A 317 1.72 -53.65 35.89
N THR A 318 2.41 -54.79 35.85
CA THR A 318 3.14 -55.38 34.71
C THR A 318 2.33 -55.45 33.41
N ALA A 319 2.98 -55.27 32.25
CA ALA A 319 3.27 -56.35 31.30
C ALA A 319 3.71 -55.83 29.91
N ALA A 320 4.75 -56.45 29.39
CA ALA A 320 5.27 -56.33 28.04
C ALA A 320 4.34 -56.96 26.99
N ASN A 321 4.43 -56.48 25.74
CA ASN A 321 4.33 -57.35 24.56
C ASN A 321 4.85 -56.62 23.29
N GLU A 322 6.00 -57.09 22.81
CA GLU A 322 6.30 -57.29 21.38
C GLU A 322 5.45 -58.49 20.85
N PRO A 323 5.26 -58.76 19.53
CA PRO A 323 6.34 -58.79 18.53
C PRO A 323 6.00 -58.46 17.04
N ALA A 324 7.08 -58.20 16.29
CA ALA A 324 7.50 -58.68 14.96
C ALA A 324 6.60 -58.80 13.69
N ALA A 325 7.27 -58.51 12.56
CA ALA A 325 7.07 -58.92 11.16
C ALA A 325 5.83 -58.34 10.43
N GLY A 326 5.88 -57.84 9.20
CA GLY A 326 6.77 -58.04 8.06
C GLY A 326 5.87 -58.30 6.84
N ASN A 327 5.96 -57.48 5.78
CA ASN A 327 5.73 -57.82 4.36
C ASN A 327 5.59 -56.56 3.48
N ALA A 328 6.52 -56.41 2.53
CA ALA A 328 6.29 -55.83 1.20
C ALA A 328 5.85 -56.99 0.26
N PRO A 329 5.23 -56.75 -0.93
CA PRO A 329 6.01 -56.31 -2.09
C PRO A 329 5.28 -55.47 -3.18
N ALA A 330 6.13 -54.84 -4.01
CA ALA A 330 6.12 -54.70 -5.49
C ALA A 330 5.03 -53.92 -6.28
N ASP A 331 5.58 -52.97 -7.06
CA ASP A 331 5.38 -52.67 -8.50
C ASP A 331 3.98 -52.43 -9.09
N THR A 332 3.80 -51.23 -9.64
CA THR A 332 3.40 -51.10 -11.07
C THR A 332 3.86 -49.75 -11.64
N ALA A 333 4.70 -49.82 -12.67
CA ALA A 333 5.03 -48.74 -13.59
C ALA A 333 4.10 -48.79 -14.81
N ASP A 334 3.79 -47.63 -15.39
CA ASP A 334 3.35 -47.33 -16.78
C ASP A 334 2.43 -46.09 -16.75
N ASN A 335 2.40 -45.14 -17.68
CA ASN A 335 3.15 -44.76 -18.88
C ASN A 335 2.50 -43.44 -19.38
N ALA A 336 3.04 -42.86 -20.46
CA ALA A 336 2.46 -41.84 -21.35
C ALA A 336 2.81 -40.36 -21.08
N ASP A 337 3.97 -39.98 -21.61
CA ASP A 337 4.11 -39.03 -22.73
C ASP A 337 2.82 -38.35 -23.23
N ASN A 338 2.78 -37.02 -23.20
CA ASN A 338 2.13 -36.25 -24.25
C ASN A 338 2.89 -34.95 -24.49
N SER A 339 3.57 -34.93 -25.64
CA SER A 339 4.17 -33.75 -26.24
C SER A 339 3.13 -32.81 -26.87
N SER A 340 3.43 -31.52 -26.78
CA SER A 340 3.38 -30.54 -27.88
C SER A 340 2.18 -29.59 -28.07
N VAL A 341 2.60 -28.37 -28.45
CA VAL A 341 1.95 -27.36 -29.32
C VAL A 341 1.23 -26.18 -28.65
N SER A 342 2.02 -25.10 -28.52
CA SER A 342 1.76 -23.68 -28.83
C SER A 342 0.33 -23.12 -28.77
N ASP A 343 0.15 -22.14 -27.89
CA ASP A 343 -0.27 -20.77 -28.26
C ASP A 343 -0.29 -19.89 -27.00
N ALA A 344 0.74 -19.06 -26.78
CA ALA A 344 0.72 -18.03 -25.72
C ALA A 344 1.77 -16.93 -25.96
N ALA A 345 1.74 -16.30 -27.14
CA ALA A 345 2.46 -15.05 -27.36
C ALA A 345 1.49 -13.87 -27.14
N THR A 346 1.11 -13.60 -25.88
CA THR A 346 0.66 -12.25 -25.45
C THR A 346 0.57 -12.01 -23.93
N ASP A 347 0.76 -13.01 -23.05
CA ASP A 347 0.63 -12.81 -21.58
C ASP A 347 1.97 -12.70 -20.81
N ALA A 348 3.10 -12.69 -21.51
CA ALA A 348 4.44 -12.76 -20.89
C ALA A 348 4.92 -11.47 -20.17
N ALA A 349 4.08 -10.44 -20.07
CA ALA A 349 4.49 -9.15 -19.48
C ALA A 349 4.12 -8.98 -17.99
N VAL A 350 3.31 -9.87 -17.39
CA VAL A 350 2.83 -9.68 -16.00
C VAL A 350 3.54 -10.58 -14.98
N GLN A 351 4.45 -11.45 -15.43
CA GLN A 351 5.29 -12.26 -14.55
C GLN A 351 6.75 -12.25 -15.04
N ALA A 352 7.37 -11.08 -15.09
CA ALA A 352 8.79 -11.08 -14.75
C ALA A 352 8.84 -11.53 -13.30
N ALA A 353 9.22 -12.79 -13.05
CA ALA A 353 9.27 -13.38 -11.71
C ALA A 353 9.98 -12.38 -10.79
N GLU A 354 9.22 -11.78 -9.87
CA GLU A 354 9.80 -10.89 -8.85
C GLU A 354 10.93 -11.70 -8.20
N PRO A 355 12.19 -11.24 -8.26
CA PRO A 355 13.28 -12.03 -7.75
C PRO A 355 13.00 -12.29 -6.27
N ASP A 356 13.23 -13.54 -5.86
CA ASP A 356 12.91 -14.01 -4.52
C ASP A 356 13.75 -13.36 -3.41
N THR A 357 14.68 -12.49 -3.80
CA THR A 357 15.64 -11.82 -2.92
C THR A 357 15.55 -10.30 -3.07
N ILE A 358 15.45 -9.62 -1.92
CA ILE A 358 15.65 -8.18 -1.75
C ILE A 358 17.15 -7.90 -1.72
N ASP A 359 17.68 -7.21 -2.73
CA ASP A 359 19.10 -6.87 -2.82
C ASP A 359 19.37 -5.36 -2.92
N GLY A 360 18.33 -4.52 -3.01
CA GLY A 360 18.45 -3.07 -3.14
C GLY A 360 18.77 -2.62 -4.56
N THR A 361 18.71 -3.50 -5.57
CA THR A 361 19.02 -3.15 -6.96
C THR A 361 17.78 -2.86 -7.79
N LYS A 362 16.58 -3.17 -7.27
CA LYS A 362 15.32 -2.96 -7.99
C LYS A 362 15.00 -1.47 -8.06
N VAL A 363 14.83 -0.96 -9.28
CA VAL A 363 14.29 0.40 -9.46
C VAL A 363 12.78 0.34 -9.28
N HIS A 364 12.32 0.61 -8.07
CA HIS A 364 10.91 0.89 -7.84
C HIS A 364 10.61 2.32 -8.26
N ALA A 365 9.39 2.58 -8.76
CA ALA A 365 8.92 3.95 -8.92
C ALA A 365 9.15 4.69 -7.61
N ALA A 366 9.84 5.84 -7.69
CA ALA A 366 10.18 6.64 -6.52
C ALA A 366 8.90 6.80 -5.69
N MET A 367 9.00 6.66 -4.37
CA MET A 367 7.92 7.13 -3.52
C MET A 367 7.79 8.62 -3.79
N ASP A 368 6.87 8.99 -4.67
CA ASP A 368 6.49 10.37 -4.84
C ASP A 368 6.05 10.81 -3.46
N ARG A 369 6.86 11.71 -2.89
CA ARG A 369 6.32 12.61 -1.89
C ARG A 369 5.37 13.46 -2.70
N GLU A 370 4.13 13.00 -2.84
CA GLU A 370 3.10 13.87 -3.37
C GLU A 370 3.06 15.05 -2.39
N ASP A 371 3.68 16.16 -2.78
CA ASP A 371 3.48 17.46 -2.17
C ASP A 371 2.02 17.84 -2.46
N LYS A 372 1.09 17.19 -1.74
CA LYS A 372 -0.35 17.43 -1.79
C LYS A 372 -0.73 18.72 -1.07
N THR A 373 0.26 19.51 -0.64
CA THR A 373 0.05 20.91 -0.36
C THR A 373 -0.27 21.60 -1.67
N ASN A 374 -1.57 21.70 -1.99
CA ASN A 374 -2.01 22.55 -3.09
C ASN A 374 -1.53 23.97 -2.78
N PRO A 375 -0.51 24.49 -3.50
CA PRO A 375 0.11 25.76 -3.13
C PRO A 375 -0.92 26.90 -3.20
N ALA A 376 -1.94 26.77 -4.05
CA ALA A 376 -3.04 27.72 -4.12
C ALA A 376 -3.91 27.74 -2.86
N VAL A 377 -4.13 26.59 -2.21
CA VAL A 377 -4.87 26.53 -0.93
C VAL A 377 -4.04 27.15 0.18
N THR A 378 -2.76 26.80 0.28
CA THR A 378 -1.86 27.38 1.29
C THR A 378 -1.75 28.91 1.13
N ILE A 379 -1.53 29.39 -0.10
CA ILE A 379 -1.48 30.82 -0.41
C ILE A 379 -2.84 31.48 -0.11
N GLY A 380 -3.95 30.82 -0.46
CA GLY A 380 -5.31 31.31 -0.21
C GLY A 380 -5.62 31.49 1.27
N VAL A 381 -5.23 30.53 2.12
CA VAL A 381 -5.41 30.61 3.57
C VAL A 381 -4.56 31.73 4.16
N ILE A 382 -3.28 31.83 3.78
CA ILE A 382 -2.38 32.89 4.25
C ILE A 382 -2.92 34.26 3.84
N ALA A 383 -3.31 34.44 2.58
CA ALA A 383 -3.90 35.67 2.08
C ALA A 383 -5.21 36.02 2.83
N GLY A 384 -6.07 35.03 3.06
CA GLY A 384 -7.31 35.20 3.83
C GLY A 384 -7.05 35.70 5.26
N VAL A 385 -6.10 35.09 5.97
CA VAL A 385 -5.72 35.51 7.33
C VAL A 385 -5.16 36.93 7.34
N VAL A 386 -4.32 37.29 6.36
CA VAL A 386 -3.77 38.65 6.24
C VAL A 386 -4.87 39.68 5.96
N VAL A 387 -5.83 39.39 5.07
CA VAL A 387 -6.94 40.29 4.77
C VAL A 387 -7.86 40.48 5.99
N ILE A 388 -8.20 39.40 6.70
CA ILE A 388 -9.04 39.47 7.89
C ILE A 388 -8.33 40.22 9.01
N GLY A 389 -7.05 39.90 9.27
CA GLY A 389 -6.23 40.59 10.26
C GLY A 389 -6.07 42.08 9.94
N GLY A 390 -5.78 42.41 8.68
CA GLY A 390 -5.68 43.80 8.21
C GLY A 390 -6.99 44.57 8.35
N CYS A 391 -8.12 43.98 7.99
CA CYS A 391 -9.44 44.57 8.19
C CYS A 391 -9.77 44.80 9.67
N ALA A 392 -9.44 43.84 10.54
CA ALA A 392 -9.66 43.96 11.98
C ALA A 392 -8.83 45.10 12.60
N VAL A 393 -7.55 45.20 12.25
CA VAL A 393 -6.66 46.27 12.69
C VAL A 393 -7.15 47.64 12.19
N PHE A 394 -7.52 47.75 10.92
CA PHE A 394 -8.07 48.99 10.36
C PHE A 394 -9.35 49.43 11.08
N TRP A 395 -10.25 48.49 11.37
CA TRP A 395 -11.50 48.77 12.07
C TRP A 395 -11.28 49.18 13.54
N ALA A 396 -10.35 48.51 14.24
CA ALA A 396 -9.98 48.86 15.61
C ALA A 396 -9.41 50.28 15.69
N ARG A 397 -8.54 50.65 14.72
CA ARG A 397 -7.97 52.00 14.63
C ARG A 397 -9.03 53.06 14.37
N ARG A 398 -10.00 52.79 13.48
CA ARG A 398 -11.11 53.72 13.19
C ARG A 398 -12.02 53.96 14.40
N LYS A 399 -12.09 53.02 15.34
CA LYS A 399 -12.87 53.16 16.58
C LYS A 399 -12.09 53.73 17.77
N GLY A 400 -10.81 54.07 17.60
CA GLY A 400 -9.99 54.64 18.65
C GLY A 400 -9.64 53.64 19.77
N PHE A 401 -9.61 52.35 19.45
CA PHE A 401 -9.05 51.34 20.37
C PHE A 401 -7.51 51.40 20.42
N PHE A 402 -6.89 52.09 19.47
CA PHE A 402 -5.45 52.35 19.35
C PHE A 402 -5.19 53.79 18.92
#